data_AF-A0A534S9I4-F1
#
_entry.id   AF-A0A534S9I4-F1
#
_cell.length_a   1.000
_cell.length_b   1.000
_cell.length_c   1.000
_cell.angle_alpha   90.00
_cell.angle_beta   90.00
_cell.angle_gamma   90.00
#
_symmetry.space_group_name_H-M   'P 1'
#
loop_
_entity.id
_entity.type
_entity.pdbx_description
1 polymer ?
#
loop_
_entity_poly.entity_id
_entity_poly.type
_entity_poly.pdbx_seq_one_letter_code
_entity_poly.pdbx_strand_id
1 'polypeptide(L)'
;GLCPADAKSTGVCRAAAAACDVAESCDGVSNDCPADAFKSSSVKCRVSAGPCDQAESCTGTSAACPADAFKSATTKCRAAAGDCDVAEFCTGTDAACPADQKSTAVCRPVAGSCDVAESCDGVSNDCPADVFVPASTECRAAAGECDLAETCSGTSPTCPADRKRTSVCRPSTGPCDPAERCDGSSDTCPADGLTADGTTCNDGDACTQNDVCQAGQCQGTAVTCAAPDQCHEAGTCDPGTGLCTYAQKQDGTSCDDGNACTEHESCRAGHCVGGTAISCADSDACTVDTCNPTTGCVHRHFEGMAALDCLCSSGMSQTSCTNERIPACVPKHFMRACRLIARAHEAKPKKSQRFLLRAKNLLTKGSRLAQRANRRGRISTTCAASLSAPLDDGAGRLEALVP
;
A
#
# COMPACT_ATOMS: atom_id res chain seq x y z
N GLY A 1 -90.52 -5.12 88.81
CA GLY A 1 -91.43 -4.63 89.87
C GLY A 1 -92.41 -5.72 90.25
N LEU A 2 -93.36 -5.46 91.15
CA LEU A 2 -94.45 -6.39 91.46
C LEU A 2 -95.56 -6.26 90.41
N CYS A 3 -96.18 -7.38 89.99
CA CYS A 3 -97.31 -7.37 89.08
C CYS A 3 -98.58 -6.88 89.82
N PRO A 4 -99.26 -5.82 89.36
CA PRO A 4 -100.52 -5.38 89.96
C PRO A 4 -101.57 -6.49 89.90
N ALA A 5 -102.33 -6.68 90.99
CA ALA A 5 -103.29 -7.78 91.12
C ALA A 5 -104.39 -7.78 90.05
N ASP A 6 -104.63 -6.64 89.40
CA ASP A 6 -105.77 -6.37 88.52
C ASP A 6 -105.41 -6.38 87.02
N ALA A 7 -104.11 -6.46 86.67
CA ALA A 7 -103.60 -6.34 85.30
C ALA A 7 -102.75 -7.55 84.87
N LYS A 8 -103.13 -8.75 85.34
CA LYS A 8 -102.25 -9.93 85.37
C LYS A 8 -101.78 -10.48 84.02
N SER A 9 -102.36 -10.11 82.87
CA SER A 9 -102.09 -10.81 81.59
C SER A 9 -101.44 -9.94 80.48
N THR A 10 -101.36 -8.60 80.63
CA THR A 10 -100.84 -7.74 79.55
C THR A 10 -99.95 -6.58 80.01
N GLY A 11 -99.72 -6.43 81.32
CA GLY A 11 -98.90 -5.35 81.87
C GLY A 11 -97.41 -5.70 81.88
N VAL A 12 -96.58 -4.82 81.33
CA VAL A 12 -95.12 -4.88 81.47
C VAL A 12 -94.75 -4.60 82.92
N CYS A 13 -94.24 -5.60 83.63
CA CYS A 13 -93.85 -5.51 85.05
C CYS A 13 -92.37 -5.13 85.24
N ARG A 14 -91.57 -5.29 84.19
CA ARG A 14 -90.21 -4.77 84.06
C ARG A 14 -89.98 -4.36 82.60
N ALA A 15 -89.65 -3.09 82.39
CA ALA A 15 -89.28 -2.60 81.06
C ALA A 15 -87.85 -3.05 80.73
N ALA A 16 -87.59 -3.28 79.45
CA ALA A 16 -86.25 -3.60 78.97
C ALA A 16 -85.25 -2.51 79.38
N ALA A 17 -84.23 -2.89 80.15
CA ALA A 17 -83.23 -1.99 80.71
C ALA A 17 -82.20 -1.51 79.67
N ALA A 18 -81.93 -2.32 78.63
CA ALA A 18 -80.98 -2.01 77.57
C ALA A 18 -81.27 -2.81 76.29
N ALA A 19 -80.44 -2.63 75.25
CA ALA A 19 -80.68 -3.18 73.91
C ALA A 19 -80.80 -4.72 73.84
N CYS A 20 -80.18 -5.45 74.78
CA CYS A 20 -80.24 -6.92 74.86
C CYS A 20 -81.28 -7.46 75.85
N ASP A 21 -82.06 -6.59 76.46
CA ASP A 21 -83.05 -6.97 77.46
C ASP A 21 -84.43 -7.20 76.84
N VAL A 22 -85.17 -8.18 77.35
CA VAL A 22 -86.56 -8.43 76.95
C VAL A 22 -87.47 -7.85 78.02
N ALA A 23 -88.43 -7.02 77.64
CA ALA A 23 -89.40 -6.53 78.62
C ALA A 23 -90.29 -7.68 79.13
N GLU A 24 -90.32 -7.92 80.44
CA GLU A 24 -91.15 -8.96 81.04
C GLU A 24 -92.56 -8.44 81.29
N SER A 25 -93.52 -9.24 80.81
CA SER A 25 -94.95 -9.05 81.08
C SER A 25 -95.44 -10.11 82.05
N CYS A 26 -96.42 -9.76 82.87
CA CYS A 26 -97.05 -10.71 83.79
C CYS A 26 -97.71 -11.87 83.00
N ASP A 27 -97.56 -13.10 83.48
CA ASP A 27 -97.98 -14.34 82.80
C ASP A 27 -99.43 -14.75 83.06
N GLY A 28 -100.18 -13.94 83.81
CA GLY A 28 -101.55 -14.23 84.23
C GLY A 28 -101.67 -15.11 85.47
N VAL A 29 -100.56 -15.63 86.00
CA VAL A 29 -100.55 -16.69 87.02
C VAL A 29 -99.87 -16.24 88.31
N SER A 30 -98.67 -15.65 88.24
CA SER A 30 -97.91 -15.20 89.41
C SER A 30 -98.13 -13.72 89.75
N ASN A 31 -97.97 -13.36 91.03
CA ASN A 31 -97.92 -11.95 91.47
C ASN A 31 -96.49 -11.37 91.37
N ASP A 32 -95.49 -12.23 91.20
CA ASP A 32 -94.10 -11.86 90.96
C ASP A 32 -93.84 -11.74 89.46
N CYS A 33 -93.10 -10.70 89.06
CA CYS A 33 -92.67 -10.56 87.67
C CYS A 33 -91.73 -11.71 87.29
N PRO A 34 -91.85 -12.30 86.08
CA PRO A 34 -90.98 -13.36 85.62
C PRO A 34 -89.49 -13.03 85.76
N ALA A 35 -88.66 -14.09 85.80
CA ALA A 35 -87.22 -13.95 85.84
C ALA A 35 -86.70 -13.16 84.64
N ASP A 36 -85.62 -12.41 84.86
CA ASP A 36 -84.97 -11.55 83.86
C ASP A 36 -84.63 -12.36 82.61
N ALA A 37 -85.20 -11.97 81.47
CA ALA A 37 -85.07 -12.68 80.21
C ALA A 37 -84.24 -11.84 79.23
N PHE A 38 -83.13 -12.40 78.75
CA PHE A 38 -82.26 -11.72 77.80
C PHE A 38 -82.51 -12.21 76.37
N LYS A 39 -82.35 -11.30 75.41
CA LYS A 39 -82.42 -11.65 73.98
C LYS A 39 -81.35 -12.69 73.65
N SER A 40 -81.69 -13.63 72.77
CA SER A 40 -80.79 -14.73 72.38
C SER A 40 -79.48 -14.23 71.76
N SER A 41 -78.45 -15.08 71.76
CA SER A 41 -77.14 -14.72 71.24
C SER A 41 -77.05 -14.49 69.73
N SER A 42 -78.15 -14.76 69.02
CA SER A 42 -78.33 -14.46 67.60
C SER A 42 -78.86 -13.04 67.34
N VAL A 43 -79.30 -12.30 68.36
CA VAL A 43 -79.85 -10.96 68.19
C VAL A 43 -78.72 -9.94 68.18
N LYS A 44 -78.57 -9.21 67.07
CA LYS A 44 -77.65 -8.08 66.95
C LYS A 44 -78.15 -6.90 67.77
N CYS A 45 -77.33 -6.46 68.73
CA CYS A 45 -77.65 -5.30 69.57
C CYS A 45 -76.95 -4.02 69.10
N ARG A 46 -75.85 -4.15 68.36
CA ARG A 46 -75.21 -3.06 67.63
C ARG A 46 -74.89 -3.53 66.22
N VAL A 47 -75.15 -2.66 65.25
CA VAL A 47 -74.77 -2.89 63.85
C VAL A 47 -73.35 -2.39 63.60
N SER A 48 -72.65 -3.03 62.67
CA SER A 48 -71.31 -2.60 62.26
C SER A 48 -71.37 -1.20 61.63
N ALA A 49 -70.58 -0.27 62.17
CA ALA A 49 -70.44 1.13 61.76
C ALA A 49 -69.44 1.33 60.60
N GLY A 50 -68.72 0.28 60.20
CA GLY A 50 -67.72 0.36 59.13
C GLY A 50 -67.10 -0.99 58.78
N PRO A 51 -66.26 -1.07 57.72
CA PRO A 51 -65.70 -2.33 57.24
C PRO A 51 -64.78 -3.02 58.27
N CYS A 52 -64.23 -2.28 59.24
CA CYS A 52 -63.38 -2.81 60.32
C CYS A 52 -64.12 -3.07 61.62
N ASP A 53 -65.43 -2.83 61.65
CA ASP A 53 -66.23 -2.94 62.84
C ASP A 53 -66.96 -4.28 62.91
N GLN A 54 -66.94 -4.95 64.07
CA GLN A 54 -67.65 -6.21 64.28
C GLN A 54 -69.01 -5.95 64.91
N ALA A 55 -70.10 -6.35 64.24
CA ALA A 55 -71.43 -6.25 64.84
C ALA A 55 -71.55 -7.18 66.06
N GLU A 56 -72.02 -6.66 67.18
CA GLU A 56 -72.19 -7.39 68.43
C GLU A 56 -73.59 -7.96 68.50
N SER A 57 -73.62 -9.21 68.95
CA SER A 57 -74.85 -9.89 69.31
C SER A 57 -74.93 -10.00 70.83
N CYS A 58 -76.16 -10.07 71.34
CA CYS A 58 -76.39 -10.30 72.75
C CYS A 58 -75.68 -11.58 73.21
N THR A 59 -75.39 -11.72 74.49
CA THR A 59 -74.77 -12.94 75.02
C THR A 59 -75.80 -14.00 75.40
N GLY A 60 -77.09 -13.63 75.42
CA GLY A 60 -78.16 -14.44 76.04
C GLY A 60 -78.14 -14.42 77.57
N THR A 61 -77.25 -13.65 78.19
CA THR A 61 -76.98 -13.69 79.65
C THR A 61 -76.84 -12.30 80.29
N SER A 62 -76.94 -11.22 79.51
CA SER A 62 -76.79 -9.83 79.99
C SER A 62 -77.76 -8.90 79.27
N ALA A 63 -78.31 -7.92 79.99
CA ALA A 63 -79.15 -6.85 79.45
C ALA A 63 -78.36 -5.87 78.57
N ALA A 64 -77.07 -5.67 78.85
CA ALA A 64 -76.19 -4.78 78.09
C ALA A 64 -75.64 -5.47 76.84
N CYS A 65 -75.54 -4.71 75.75
CA CYS A 65 -74.78 -5.14 74.57
C CYS A 65 -73.29 -5.25 74.94
N PRO A 66 -72.55 -6.25 74.41
CA PRO A 66 -71.11 -6.33 74.61
C PRO A 66 -70.38 -5.04 74.20
N ALA A 67 -69.19 -4.84 74.76
CA ALA A 67 -68.33 -3.72 74.38
C ALA A 67 -67.99 -3.78 72.89
N ASP A 68 -67.79 -2.59 72.30
CA ASP A 68 -67.46 -2.43 70.89
C ASP A 68 -66.19 -3.23 70.53
N ALA A 69 -66.33 -4.15 69.58
CA ALA A 69 -65.27 -5.02 69.11
C ALA A 69 -64.88 -4.68 67.66
N PHE A 70 -63.57 -4.54 67.44
CA PHE A 70 -63.04 -4.29 66.09
C PHE A 70 -62.43 -5.56 65.50
N LYS A 71 -62.49 -5.68 64.17
CA LYS A 71 -61.83 -6.75 63.44
C LYS A 71 -60.31 -6.66 63.61
N SER A 72 -59.62 -7.80 63.55
CA SER A 72 -58.18 -7.88 63.80
C SER A 72 -57.35 -7.05 62.80
N ALA A 73 -56.11 -6.72 63.19
CA ALA A 73 -55.21 -5.96 62.34
C ALA A 73 -54.77 -6.67 61.04
N THR A 74 -55.10 -7.95 60.88
CA THR A 74 -54.85 -8.74 59.67
C THR A 74 -56.06 -8.78 58.74
N THR A 75 -57.16 -8.12 59.12
CA THR A 75 -58.38 -8.09 58.32
C THR A 75 -58.28 -7.01 57.24
N LYS A 76 -58.24 -7.41 55.97
CA LYS A 76 -58.23 -6.49 54.84
C LYS A 76 -59.56 -5.74 54.75
N CYS A 77 -59.53 -4.41 54.80
CA CYS A 77 -60.72 -3.57 54.74
C CYS A 77 -60.87 -2.82 53.42
N ARG A 78 -59.77 -2.61 52.70
CA ARG A 78 -59.75 -2.14 51.31
C ARG A 78 -58.71 -2.95 50.53
N ALA A 79 -59.08 -3.37 49.33
CA ALA A 79 -58.17 -4.05 48.43
C ALA A 79 -57.40 -3.02 47.60
N ALA A 80 -56.15 -3.33 47.27
CA ALA A 80 -55.38 -2.55 46.31
C ALA A 80 -56.13 -2.45 44.97
N ALA A 81 -56.27 -1.24 44.45
CA ALA A 81 -56.94 -0.88 43.21
C ALA A 81 -55.99 -0.72 42.01
N GLY A 82 -54.72 -1.13 42.13
CA GLY A 82 -53.71 -1.10 41.08
C GLY A 82 -52.32 -1.47 41.63
N ASP A 83 -51.32 -1.51 40.75
CA ASP A 83 -49.95 -1.92 41.12
C ASP A 83 -49.24 -0.94 42.07
N CYS A 84 -49.71 0.31 42.10
CA CYS A 84 -49.21 1.36 42.99
C CYS A 84 -50.10 1.61 44.22
N ASP A 85 -51.09 0.75 44.45
CA ASP A 85 -51.99 0.86 45.59
C ASP A 85 -51.66 -0.19 46.67
N VAL A 86 -51.67 0.23 47.93
CA VAL A 86 -51.37 -0.67 49.06
C VAL A 86 -52.68 -1.10 49.68
N ALA A 87 -52.93 -2.42 49.77
CA ALA A 87 -54.13 -2.90 50.43
C ALA A 87 -54.11 -2.51 51.93
N GLU A 88 -55.17 -1.85 52.40
CA GLU A 88 -55.32 -1.49 53.81
C GLU A 88 -55.94 -2.62 54.62
N PHE A 89 -55.39 -2.76 55.82
CA PHE A 89 -55.88 -3.66 56.85
C PHE A 89 -56.40 -2.84 58.01
N CYS A 90 -57.37 -3.38 58.72
CA CYS A 90 -57.87 -2.78 59.95
C CYS A 90 -56.73 -2.56 60.94
N THR A 91 -56.91 -1.63 61.86
CA THR A 91 -55.92 -1.37 62.92
C THR A 91 -56.12 -2.27 64.14
N GLY A 92 -57.30 -2.90 64.26
CA GLY A 92 -57.74 -3.56 65.48
C GLY A 92 -58.32 -2.61 66.53
N THR A 93 -58.40 -1.31 66.25
CA THR A 93 -58.82 -0.28 67.23
C THR A 93 -59.82 0.74 66.69
N ASP A 94 -60.14 0.71 65.40
CA ASP A 94 -61.03 1.68 64.75
C ASP A 94 -62.06 0.96 63.86
N ALA A 95 -63.27 1.50 63.78
CA ALA A 95 -64.37 1.00 62.96
C ALA A 95 -64.15 1.29 61.46
N ALA A 96 -63.45 2.37 61.14
CA ALA A 96 -63.11 2.79 59.79
C ALA A 96 -61.85 2.05 59.28
N CYS A 97 -61.79 1.90 57.97
CA CYS A 97 -60.56 1.47 57.31
C CYS A 97 -59.56 2.65 57.30
N PRO A 98 -58.25 2.43 57.45
CA PRO A 98 -57.25 3.49 57.37
C PRO A 98 -57.32 4.32 56.08
N ALA A 99 -56.63 5.47 56.12
CA ALA A 99 -56.46 6.32 54.95
C ALA A 99 -55.79 5.53 53.82
N ASP A 100 -56.18 5.89 52.60
CA ASP A 100 -55.69 5.31 51.36
C ASP A 100 -54.19 5.54 51.18
N GLN A 101 -53.41 4.47 51.15
CA GLN A 101 -51.96 4.53 51.03
C GLN A 101 -51.51 4.06 49.65
N LYS A 102 -50.70 4.90 49.01
CA LYS A 102 -50.06 4.57 47.74
C LYS A 102 -48.62 4.15 47.97
N SER A 103 -48.17 3.24 47.11
CA SER A 103 -46.80 2.77 47.08
C SER A 103 -45.88 3.85 46.49
N THR A 104 -44.60 3.79 46.85
CA THR A 104 -43.50 4.49 46.14
C THR A 104 -42.48 3.49 45.59
N ALA A 105 -42.82 2.20 45.58
CA ALA A 105 -41.95 1.14 45.10
C ALA A 105 -41.91 1.12 43.58
N VAL A 106 -40.90 0.42 43.03
CA VAL A 106 -40.86 0.06 41.61
C VAL A 106 -42.05 -0.83 41.30
N CYS A 107 -42.96 -0.37 40.45
CA CYS A 107 -44.12 -1.14 39.99
C CYS A 107 -43.82 -1.92 38.72
N ARG A 108 -42.86 -1.45 37.88
CA ARG A 108 -42.35 -2.21 36.74
C ARG A 108 -40.81 -2.16 36.70
N PRO A 109 -40.13 -3.32 36.75
CA PRO A 109 -38.68 -3.38 36.62
C PRO A 109 -38.24 -3.22 35.16
N VAL A 110 -36.96 -2.91 34.95
CA VAL A 110 -36.33 -2.83 33.62
C VAL A 110 -36.44 -4.18 32.89
N ALA A 111 -37.07 -4.19 31.71
CA ALA A 111 -37.28 -5.35 30.86
C ALA A 111 -36.16 -5.56 29.81
N GLY A 112 -35.31 -4.55 29.56
CA GLY A 112 -34.20 -4.65 28.62
C GLY A 112 -33.26 -3.44 28.66
N SER A 113 -32.21 -3.46 27.84
CA SER A 113 -31.17 -2.41 27.85
C SER A 113 -31.64 -1.03 27.39
N CYS A 114 -32.83 -0.92 26.79
CA CYS A 114 -33.45 0.33 26.35
C CYS A 114 -34.67 0.71 27.18
N ASP A 115 -34.79 0.17 28.39
CA ASP A 115 -35.95 0.33 29.25
C ASP A 115 -35.59 1.02 30.57
N VAL A 116 -36.54 1.78 31.13
CA VAL A 116 -36.39 2.46 32.43
C VAL A 116 -37.42 1.90 33.40
N ALA A 117 -37.02 1.59 34.63
CA ALA A 117 -37.99 1.12 35.63
C ALA A 117 -38.92 2.26 36.07
N GLU A 118 -40.21 1.97 36.18
CA GLU A 118 -41.22 2.89 36.71
C GLU A 118 -41.43 2.65 38.19
N SER A 119 -41.46 3.76 38.91
CA SER A 119 -41.76 3.79 40.33
C SER A 119 -43.03 4.56 40.56
N CYS A 120 -43.84 4.07 41.49
CA CYS A 120 -45.03 4.75 41.94
C CYS A 120 -44.66 6.12 42.55
N ASP A 121 -45.51 7.11 42.32
CA ASP A 121 -45.30 8.49 42.77
C ASP A 121 -45.84 8.76 44.19
N GLY A 122 -46.48 7.77 44.81
CA GLY A 122 -47.16 7.92 46.10
C GLY A 122 -48.52 8.63 46.00
N VAL A 123 -49.09 8.78 44.79
CA VAL A 123 -50.36 9.47 44.55
C VAL A 123 -51.32 8.63 43.70
N SER A 124 -50.85 8.03 42.61
CA SER A 124 -51.66 7.22 41.69
C SER A 124 -51.83 5.77 42.16
N ASN A 125 -52.96 5.14 41.82
CA ASN A 125 -53.18 3.69 41.97
C ASN A 125 -52.44 2.88 40.91
N ASP A 126 -52.29 3.47 39.74
CA ASP A 126 -51.72 2.82 38.57
C ASP A 126 -50.24 3.17 38.44
N CYS A 127 -49.46 2.20 37.97
CA CYS A 127 -48.07 2.40 37.59
C CYS A 127 -47.99 3.43 36.45
N PRO A 128 -46.99 4.34 36.46
CA PRO A 128 -46.76 5.25 35.34
C PRO A 128 -46.64 4.49 34.01
N ALA A 129 -46.95 5.19 32.90
CA ALA A 129 -46.79 4.63 31.57
C ALA A 129 -45.33 4.26 31.31
N ASP A 130 -45.13 3.22 30.49
CA ASP A 130 -43.81 2.68 30.14
C ASP A 130 -42.92 3.75 29.48
N VAL A 131 -41.76 4.01 30.10
CA VAL A 131 -40.76 4.98 29.64
C VAL A 131 -39.52 4.25 29.15
N PHE A 132 -39.20 4.46 27.87
CA PHE A 132 -37.99 3.92 27.27
C PHE A 132 -36.82 4.89 27.35
N VAL A 133 -35.61 4.33 27.34
CA VAL A 133 -34.36 5.09 27.18
C VAL A 133 -34.44 5.91 25.87
N PRO A 134 -33.99 7.19 25.86
CA PRO A 134 -34.13 8.05 24.68
C PRO A 134 -33.56 7.43 23.41
N ALA A 135 -34.19 7.75 22.28
CA ALA A 135 -33.68 7.37 20.97
C ALA A 135 -32.23 7.87 20.80
N SER A 136 -31.42 7.16 20.02
CA SER A 136 -29.97 7.41 19.82
C SER A 136 -29.06 7.13 21.02
N THR A 137 -29.59 6.68 22.17
CA THR A 137 -28.74 6.17 23.25
C THR A 137 -28.15 4.83 22.84
N GLU A 138 -26.82 4.71 22.85
CA GLU A 138 -26.12 3.48 22.51
C GLU A 138 -26.47 2.36 23.50
N CYS A 139 -27.02 1.26 22.99
CA CYS A 139 -27.39 0.09 23.76
C CYS A 139 -26.50 -1.12 23.49
N ARG A 140 -25.72 -1.06 22.40
CA ARG A 140 -24.66 -2.01 22.08
C ARG A 140 -23.56 -1.28 21.32
N ALA A 141 -22.33 -1.41 21.81
CA ALA A 141 -21.15 -0.93 21.11
C ALA A 141 -20.79 -1.85 19.94
N ALA A 142 -20.19 -1.27 18.90
CA ALA A 142 -19.65 -2.04 17.79
C ALA A 142 -18.50 -2.97 18.27
N ALA A 143 -18.59 -4.26 17.95
CA ALA A 143 -17.61 -5.28 18.27
C ALA A 143 -16.39 -5.32 17.31
N GLY A 144 -16.45 -4.61 16.19
CA GLY A 144 -15.37 -4.55 15.21
C GLY A 144 -15.61 -3.53 14.09
N GLU A 145 -14.68 -3.45 13.14
CA GLU A 145 -14.73 -2.49 12.03
C GLU A 145 -15.90 -2.70 11.07
N CYS A 146 -16.42 -3.93 11.00
CA CYS A 146 -17.59 -4.28 10.21
C CYS A 146 -18.88 -4.34 11.02
N ASP A 147 -18.85 -3.86 12.26
CA ASP A 147 -20.02 -3.80 13.13
C ASP A 147 -20.57 -2.37 13.26
N LEU A 148 -21.88 -2.24 13.47
CA LEU A 148 -22.52 -0.98 13.82
C LEU A 148 -22.85 -0.97 15.30
N ALA A 149 -22.69 0.19 15.93
CA ALA A 149 -23.26 0.37 17.26
C ALA A 149 -24.79 0.52 17.12
N GLU A 150 -25.55 -0.23 17.90
CA GLU A 150 -26.98 -0.07 17.97
C GLU A 150 -27.37 0.96 19.02
N THR A 151 -28.40 1.71 18.67
CA THR A 151 -29.01 2.70 19.56
C THR A 151 -30.46 2.35 19.83
N CYS A 152 -30.93 2.70 21.01
CA CYS A 152 -32.33 2.58 21.38
C CYS A 152 -33.21 3.36 20.39
N SER A 153 -34.40 2.83 20.13
CA SER A 153 -35.39 3.50 19.27
C SER A 153 -36.22 4.55 20.01
N GLY A 154 -36.18 4.55 21.36
CA GLY A 154 -37.09 5.31 22.21
C GLY A 154 -38.51 4.75 22.28
N THR A 155 -38.74 3.56 21.74
CA THR A 155 -40.08 2.94 21.61
C THR A 155 -40.11 1.45 21.95
N SER A 156 -38.98 0.86 22.31
CA SER A 156 -38.81 -0.56 22.55
C SER A 156 -37.89 -0.78 23.75
N PRO A 157 -38.18 -1.75 24.63
CA PRO A 157 -37.35 -2.05 25.79
C PRO A 157 -36.04 -2.77 25.42
N THR A 158 -35.99 -3.41 24.25
CA THR A 158 -34.82 -4.14 23.77
C THR A 158 -34.04 -3.33 22.76
N CYS A 159 -32.71 -3.41 22.84
CA CYS A 159 -31.82 -2.94 21.80
C CYS A 159 -32.17 -3.59 20.44
N PRO A 160 -32.10 -2.86 19.32
CA PRO A 160 -32.34 -3.42 18.00
C PRO A 160 -31.47 -4.65 17.69
N ALA A 161 -31.91 -5.42 16.68
CA ALA A 161 -31.11 -6.51 16.15
C ALA A 161 -29.77 -5.97 15.64
N ASP A 162 -28.75 -6.79 15.87
CA ASP A 162 -27.37 -6.54 15.51
C ASP A 162 -27.20 -6.31 14.00
N ARG A 163 -26.57 -5.20 13.60
CA ARG A 163 -26.38 -4.85 12.19
C ARG A 163 -24.91 -4.75 11.84
N LYS A 164 -24.50 -5.56 10.88
CA LYS A 164 -23.17 -5.43 10.28
C LYS A 164 -23.16 -4.42 9.13
N ARG A 165 -22.01 -3.80 8.94
CA ARG A 165 -21.72 -2.90 7.82
C ARG A 165 -21.61 -3.70 6.52
N THR A 166 -21.79 -2.99 5.41
CA THR A 166 -21.48 -3.48 4.04
C THR A 166 -20.52 -2.55 3.31
N SER A 167 -19.97 -1.57 4.03
CA SER A 167 -19.01 -0.59 3.52
C SER A 167 -17.62 -1.20 3.38
N VAL A 168 -16.76 -0.47 2.66
CA VAL A 168 -15.32 -0.75 2.64
C VAL A 168 -14.79 -0.64 4.08
N CYS A 169 -14.10 -1.68 4.54
CA CYS A 169 -13.40 -1.69 5.83
C CYS A 169 -11.90 -1.49 5.65
N ARG A 170 -11.33 -1.97 4.53
CA ARG A 170 -9.94 -1.69 4.16
C ARG A 170 -9.88 -1.10 2.75
N PRO A 171 -9.33 0.12 2.55
CA PRO A 171 -9.20 0.70 1.23
C PRO A 171 -8.13 -0.02 0.42
N SER A 172 -8.22 0.11 -0.91
CA SER A 172 -7.17 -0.36 -1.82
C SER A 172 -5.91 0.50 -1.69
N THR A 173 -4.73 -0.12 -1.62
CA THR A 173 -3.44 0.61 -1.64
C THR A 173 -2.80 0.67 -3.02
N GLY A 174 -3.45 0.13 -4.05
CA GLY A 174 -2.92 0.09 -5.41
C GLY A 174 -3.62 -0.93 -6.30
N PRO A 175 -3.21 -1.06 -7.57
CA PRO A 175 -3.84 -1.96 -8.53
C PRO A 175 -3.69 -3.45 -8.18
N CYS A 176 -2.72 -3.79 -7.33
CA CYS A 176 -2.46 -5.15 -6.86
C CYS A 176 -3.04 -5.46 -5.49
N ASP A 177 -3.69 -4.48 -4.87
CA ASP A 177 -4.24 -4.59 -3.53
C ASP A 177 -5.68 -4.02 -3.50
N PRO A 178 -6.70 -4.84 -3.80
CA PRO A 178 -8.09 -4.41 -3.89
C PRO A 178 -8.68 -4.09 -2.50
N ALA A 179 -9.70 -3.24 -2.45
CA ALA A 179 -10.36 -2.90 -1.20
C ALA A 179 -11.27 -4.03 -0.67
N GLU A 180 -11.21 -4.34 0.62
CA GLU A 180 -12.12 -5.26 1.30
C GLU A 180 -13.36 -4.54 1.81
N ARG A 181 -14.48 -5.24 1.67
CA ARG A 181 -15.79 -4.80 2.12
C ARG A 181 -16.33 -5.76 3.13
N CYS A 182 -16.99 -5.21 4.13
CA CYS A 182 -17.82 -5.98 5.03
C CYS A 182 -18.94 -6.67 4.23
N ASP A 183 -19.25 -7.91 4.58
CA ASP A 183 -20.22 -8.73 3.87
C ASP A 183 -21.65 -8.63 4.45
N GLY A 184 -21.82 -7.85 5.52
CA GLY A 184 -23.07 -7.75 6.26
C GLY A 184 -23.34 -8.92 7.22
N SER A 185 -22.35 -9.78 7.47
CA SER A 185 -22.49 -10.95 8.34
C SER A 185 -21.45 -11.04 9.46
N SER A 186 -20.25 -10.49 9.26
CA SER A 186 -19.14 -10.53 10.23
C SER A 186 -18.85 -9.19 10.90
N ASP A 187 -18.33 -9.24 12.14
CA ASP A 187 -17.84 -8.08 12.91
C ASP A 187 -16.50 -7.55 12.41
N THR A 188 -15.71 -8.44 11.80
CA THR A 188 -14.34 -8.16 11.38
C THR A 188 -14.28 -7.98 9.88
N CYS A 189 -13.39 -7.08 9.44
CA CYS A 189 -13.03 -6.98 8.03
C CYS A 189 -12.49 -8.34 7.52
N PRO A 190 -12.85 -8.77 6.29
CA PRO A 190 -12.21 -9.91 5.67
C PRO A 190 -10.69 -9.78 5.67
N ALA A 191 -9.99 -10.91 5.62
CA ALA A 191 -8.54 -10.92 5.49
C ALA A 191 -8.11 -10.19 4.22
N ASP A 192 -6.95 -9.52 4.29
CA ASP A 192 -6.36 -8.77 3.19
C ASP A 192 -6.14 -9.69 1.96
N GLY A 193 -6.88 -9.41 0.90
CA GLY A 193 -6.95 -10.22 -0.31
C GLY A 193 -6.13 -9.61 -1.44
N LEU A 194 -4.86 -9.96 -1.52
CA LEU A 194 -3.97 -9.44 -2.57
C LEU A 194 -4.31 -10.02 -3.95
N THR A 195 -4.13 -9.21 -4.99
CA THR A 195 -4.20 -9.69 -6.38
C THR A 195 -3.09 -10.72 -6.61
N ALA A 196 -3.42 -11.79 -7.35
CA ALA A 196 -2.50 -12.90 -7.56
C ALA A 196 -1.17 -12.44 -8.21
N ASP A 197 -0.06 -13.00 -7.74
CA ASP A 197 1.27 -12.73 -8.28
C ASP A 197 1.33 -13.02 -9.80
N GLY A 198 2.00 -12.16 -10.54
CA GLY A 198 2.12 -12.23 -12.01
C GLY A 198 0.93 -11.62 -12.77
N THR A 199 -0.12 -11.15 -12.09
CA THR A 199 -1.19 -10.39 -12.74
C THR A 199 -0.63 -9.07 -13.27
N THR A 200 -0.93 -8.72 -14.52
CA THR A 200 -0.49 -7.45 -15.12
C THR A 200 -1.08 -6.27 -14.37
N CYS A 201 -0.27 -5.27 -14.07
CA CYS A 201 -0.68 -4.03 -13.43
C CYS A 201 0.04 -2.84 -14.08
N ASN A 202 -0.16 -1.64 -13.55
CA ASN A 202 0.59 -0.45 -13.93
C ASN A 202 0.84 0.36 -12.66
N ASP A 203 2.10 0.63 -12.33
CA ASP A 203 2.50 1.35 -11.11
C ASP A 203 2.51 2.88 -11.30
N GLY A 204 2.20 3.34 -12.52
CA GLY A 204 2.23 4.75 -12.92
C GLY A 204 3.63 5.27 -13.25
N ASP A 205 4.67 4.44 -13.17
CA ASP A 205 6.04 4.79 -13.52
C ASP A 205 6.34 4.36 -14.96
N ALA A 206 6.52 5.33 -15.86
CA ALA A 206 6.88 5.04 -17.25
C ALA A 206 8.32 4.50 -17.40
N CYS A 207 9.11 4.50 -16.32
CA CYS A 207 10.44 3.91 -16.25
C CYS A 207 10.45 2.46 -15.78
N THR A 208 9.29 1.86 -15.56
CA THR A 208 9.13 0.41 -15.40
C THR A 208 8.41 -0.18 -16.61
N GLN A 209 8.76 -1.42 -16.93
CA GLN A 209 8.18 -2.17 -18.04
C GLN A 209 7.73 -3.54 -17.56
N ASN A 210 6.65 -4.05 -18.16
CA ASN A 210 6.05 -5.34 -17.84
C ASN A 210 5.65 -5.46 -16.37
N ASP A 211 4.95 -4.44 -15.85
CA ASP A 211 4.59 -4.39 -14.44
C ASP A 211 3.60 -5.50 -14.09
N VAL A 212 3.93 -6.19 -13.02
CA VAL A 212 3.13 -7.30 -12.49
C VAL A 212 2.99 -7.17 -10.99
N CYS A 213 1.89 -7.71 -10.49
CA CYS A 213 1.68 -7.84 -9.06
C CYS A 213 2.69 -8.83 -8.47
N GLN A 214 3.37 -8.41 -7.41
CA GLN A 214 4.21 -9.26 -6.59
C GLN A 214 4.03 -8.87 -5.13
N ALA A 215 3.48 -9.78 -4.33
CA ALA A 215 3.18 -9.58 -2.91
C ALA A 215 2.35 -8.29 -2.65
N GLY A 216 1.32 -8.05 -3.48
CA GLY A 216 0.42 -6.91 -3.33
C GLY A 216 0.93 -5.58 -3.88
N GLN A 217 2.17 -5.53 -4.39
CA GLN A 217 2.74 -4.33 -5.01
C GLN A 217 2.86 -4.52 -6.52
N CYS A 218 2.60 -3.44 -7.26
CA CYS A 218 2.86 -3.43 -8.69
C CYS A 218 4.35 -3.12 -8.91
N GLN A 219 5.08 -4.03 -9.52
CA GLN A 219 6.52 -3.92 -9.75
C GLN A 219 6.83 -4.31 -11.19
N GLY A 220 7.68 -3.54 -11.85
CA GLY A 220 8.15 -3.82 -13.20
C GLY A 220 9.66 -3.89 -13.33
N THR A 221 10.12 -4.16 -14.54
CA THR A 221 11.54 -4.14 -14.89
C THR A 221 11.97 -2.72 -15.24
N ALA A 222 12.97 -2.20 -14.54
CA ALA A 222 13.46 -0.84 -14.76
C ALA A 222 14.01 -0.63 -16.19
N VAL A 223 13.58 0.45 -16.83
CA VAL A 223 14.13 0.96 -18.09
C VAL A 223 15.60 1.32 -17.87
N THR A 224 16.48 0.69 -18.65
CA THR A 224 17.92 0.99 -18.62
C THR A 224 18.28 2.00 -19.70
N CYS A 225 18.67 3.21 -19.28
CA CYS A 225 19.14 4.26 -20.19
C CYS A 225 20.66 4.15 -20.39
N ALA A 226 21.09 3.29 -21.31
CA ALA A 226 22.51 3.20 -21.68
C ALA A 226 23.00 4.51 -22.31
N ALA A 227 24.27 4.84 -22.09
CA ALA A 227 24.88 6.01 -22.72
C ALA A 227 24.76 5.91 -24.25
N PRO A 228 24.28 6.96 -24.95
CA PRO A 228 24.08 6.92 -26.40
C PRO A 228 25.41 6.86 -27.17
N ASP A 229 26.49 7.38 -26.59
CA ASP A 229 27.82 7.39 -27.17
C ASP A 229 28.91 7.50 -26.08
N GLN A 230 30.18 7.59 -26.51
CA GLN A 230 31.33 7.66 -25.61
C GLN A 230 31.41 8.98 -24.81
N CYS A 231 30.73 10.04 -25.26
CA CYS A 231 30.77 11.39 -24.69
C CYS A 231 29.53 11.76 -23.87
N HIS A 232 28.62 10.82 -23.64
CA HIS A 232 27.50 10.95 -22.73
C HIS A 232 27.58 9.93 -21.61
N GLU A 233 27.09 10.31 -20.43
CA GLU A 233 26.90 9.38 -19.33
C GLU A 233 25.68 8.48 -19.57
N ALA A 234 25.57 7.40 -18.77
CA ALA A 234 24.32 6.66 -18.68
C ALA A 234 23.18 7.62 -18.28
N GLY A 235 22.03 7.48 -18.92
CA GLY A 235 20.93 8.40 -18.75
C GLY A 235 20.10 8.13 -17.51
N THR A 236 19.27 9.10 -17.15
CA THR A 236 18.19 8.96 -16.17
C THR A 236 16.85 8.93 -16.89
N CYS A 237 16.03 7.94 -16.56
CA CYS A 237 14.67 7.84 -17.08
C CYS A 237 13.73 8.77 -16.29
N ASP A 238 12.89 9.51 -17.00
CA ASP A 238 11.82 10.34 -16.41
C ASP A 238 10.55 9.50 -16.16
N PRO A 239 10.07 9.38 -14.90
CA PRO A 239 8.97 8.46 -14.54
C PRO A 239 7.61 8.88 -15.09
N GLY A 240 7.43 10.14 -15.51
CA GLY A 240 6.16 10.60 -16.10
C GLY A 240 6.06 10.34 -17.61
N THR A 241 7.20 10.28 -18.30
CA THR A 241 7.26 10.20 -19.77
C THR A 241 7.94 8.94 -20.31
N GLY A 242 8.74 8.26 -19.49
CA GLY A 242 9.56 7.10 -19.88
C GLY A 242 10.75 7.47 -20.76
N LEU A 243 11.06 8.77 -20.91
CA LEU A 243 12.14 9.26 -21.76
C LEU A 243 13.46 9.31 -21.00
N CYS A 244 14.53 8.84 -21.63
CA CYS A 244 15.88 8.94 -21.11
C CYS A 244 16.47 10.33 -21.38
N THR A 245 17.06 10.92 -20.34
CA THR A 245 17.85 12.16 -20.40
C THR A 245 19.32 11.85 -20.17
N TYR A 246 20.21 12.48 -20.94
CA TYR A 246 21.63 12.14 -20.93
C TYR A 246 22.48 13.38 -20.62
N ALA A 247 23.33 13.28 -19.60
CA ALA A 247 24.31 14.31 -19.29
C ALA A 247 25.54 14.13 -20.19
N GLN A 248 26.11 15.24 -20.64
CA GLN A 248 27.39 15.23 -21.35
C GLN A 248 28.52 14.92 -20.37
N LYS A 249 29.47 14.09 -20.81
CA LYS A 249 30.73 13.92 -20.10
C LYS A 249 31.54 15.20 -20.12
N GLN A 250 32.44 15.33 -19.15
CA GLN A 250 33.30 16.49 -19.05
C GLN A 250 34.13 16.68 -20.32
N ASP A 251 34.23 17.92 -20.79
CA ASP A 251 35.11 18.29 -21.90
C ASP A 251 36.56 17.81 -21.61
N GLY A 252 37.18 17.16 -22.59
CA GLY A 252 38.50 16.54 -22.45
C GLY A 252 38.48 15.05 -22.09
N THR A 253 37.30 14.46 -21.82
CA THR A 253 37.19 13.00 -21.63
C THR A 253 37.63 12.27 -22.89
N SER A 254 38.47 11.24 -22.76
CA SER A 254 38.92 10.44 -23.91
C SER A 254 37.74 9.73 -24.59
N CYS A 255 37.75 9.76 -25.91
CA CYS A 255 36.81 9.04 -26.78
C CYS A 255 37.56 8.56 -28.04
N ASP A 256 36.87 7.92 -28.97
CA ASP A 256 37.36 7.57 -30.30
C ASP A 256 36.31 8.00 -31.33
N ASP A 257 36.70 8.88 -32.27
CA ASP A 257 35.81 9.38 -33.33
C ASP A 257 35.73 8.41 -34.54
N GLY A 258 36.42 7.27 -34.45
CA GLY A 258 36.50 6.24 -35.48
C GLY A 258 37.45 6.60 -36.62
N ASN A 259 38.20 7.70 -36.50
CA ASN A 259 39.19 8.11 -37.48
C ASN A 259 40.58 7.59 -37.12
N ALA A 260 41.02 6.55 -37.82
CA ALA A 260 42.34 5.94 -37.64
C ALA A 260 43.51 6.89 -37.98
N CYS A 261 43.24 8.11 -38.45
CA CYS A 261 44.23 9.14 -38.77
C CYS A 261 44.41 10.20 -37.69
N THR A 262 43.68 10.10 -36.59
CA THR A 262 43.84 10.97 -35.43
C THR A 262 44.20 10.14 -34.21
N GLU A 263 44.79 10.81 -33.23
CA GLU A 263 45.01 10.26 -31.89
C GLU A 263 44.71 11.34 -30.85
N HIS A 264 44.49 10.93 -29.60
CA HIS A 264 44.16 11.82 -28.48
C HIS A 264 42.83 12.58 -28.68
N GLU A 265 41.83 11.89 -29.20
CA GLU A 265 40.46 12.36 -29.32
C GLU A 265 39.87 12.66 -27.94
N SER A 266 39.03 13.68 -27.90
CA SER A 266 38.37 14.07 -26.66
C SER A 266 36.96 14.56 -26.89
N CYS A 267 36.12 14.42 -25.88
CA CYS A 267 34.77 14.94 -25.89
C CYS A 267 34.80 16.46 -25.79
N ARG A 268 33.99 17.12 -26.62
CA ARG A 268 33.73 18.55 -26.55
C ARG A 268 32.27 18.84 -26.86
N ALA A 269 31.57 19.45 -25.91
CA ALA A 269 30.13 19.75 -26.03
C ALA A 269 29.28 18.53 -26.42
N GLY A 270 29.60 17.35 -25.87
CA GLY A 270 28.88 16.09 -26.12
C GLY A 270 29.24 15.36 -27.41
N HIS A 271 30.23 15.84 -28.18
CA HIS A 271 30.70 15.17 -29.38
C HIS A 271 32.16 14.75 -29.25
N CYS A 272 32.50 13.58 -29.76
CA CYS A 272 33.91 13.18 -29.88
C CYS A 272 34.55 13.98 -31.01
N VAL A 273 35.57 14.78 -30.70
CA VAL A 273 36.30 15.56 -31.69
C VAL A 273 37.66 14.93 -31.95
N GLY A 274 38.01 14.85 -33.24
CA GLY A 274 39.30 14.36 -33.72
C GLY A 274 40.45 15.09 -33.05
N GLY A 275 41.43 14.32 -32.57
CA GLY A 275 42.60 14.85 -31.87
C GLY A 275 43.70 15.31 -32.83
N THR A 276 44.93 14.99 -32.51
CA THR A 276 46.09 15.32 -33.35
C THR A 276 46.19 14.36 -34.53
N ALA A 277 46.39 14.88 -35.73
CA ALA A 277 46.61 14.04 -36.90
C ALA A 277 47.91 13.23 -36.73
N ILE A 278 47.82 11.92 -36.91
CA ILE A 278 48.99 11.04 -36.83
C ILE A 278 49.89 11.29 -38.05
N SER A 279 51.21 11.20 -37.83
CA SER A 279 52.16 11.21 -38.92
C SER A 279 52.28 9.83 -39.54
N CYS A 280 51.85 9.69 -40.79
CA CYS A 280 52.04 8.46 -41.57
C CYS A 280 53.40 8.40 -42.28
N ALA A 281 54.39 9.17 -41.86
CA ALA A 281 55.70 9.14 -42.52
C ALA A 281 56.46 7.84 -42.19
N ASP A 282 56.75 7.00 -43.18
CA ASP A 282 57.53 5.75 -42.99
C ASP A 282 59.05 5.94 -43.15
N SER A 283 59.49 7.19 -43.31
CA SER A 283 60.88 7.57 -43.61
C SER A 283 61.41 7.04 -44.95
N ASP A 284 60.57 6.45 -45.80
CA ASP A 284 60.88 6.17 -47.20
C ASP A 284 60.48 7.37 -48.06
N ALA A 285 61.46 8.04 -48.67
CA ALA A 285 61.17 9.15 -49.58
C ALA A 285 60.42 8.71 -50.86
N CYS A 286 60.33 7.40 -51.12
CA CYS A 286 59.75 6.80 -52.31
C CYS A 286 58.34 6.24 -52.14
N THR A 287 57.70 6.54 -51.01
CA THR A 287 56.29 6.27 -50.74
C THR A 287 55.51 7.59 -50.71
N VAL A 288 54.27 7.53 -51.18
CA VAL A 288 53.25 8.53 -50.87
C VAL A 288 52.54 8.03 -49.63
N ASP A 289 52.85 8.70 -48.53
CA ASP A 289 52.23 8.47 -47.23
C ASP A 289 50.90 9.21 -47.17
N THR A 290 49.81 8.45 -47.24
CA THR A 290 48.45 8.99 -47.10
C THR A 290 47.77 8.31 -45.93
N CYS A 291 47.05 9.09 -45.13
CA CYS A 291 46.23 8.51 -44.11
C CYS A 291 44.80 8.29 -44.61
N ASN A 292 44.30 7.06 -44.46
CA ASN A 292 42.92 6.70 -44.74
C ASN A 292 42.15 6.63 -43.40
N PRO A 293 41.07 7.42 -43.22
CA PRO A 293 40.34 7.46 -41.95
C PRO A 293 39.81 6.12 -41.45
N THR A 294 39.60 5.15 -42.32
CA THR A 294 39.09 3.82 -41.97
C THR A 294 40.19 2.79 -41.77
N THR A 295 41.26 2.84 -42.56
CA THR A 295 42.31 1.81 -42.57
C THR A 295 43.62 2.26 -41.94
N GLY A 296 43.75 3.52 -41.53
CA GLY A 296 44.96 4.11 -40.98
C GLY A 296 45.98 4.49 -42.06
N CYS A 297 47.27 4.48 -41.68
CA CYS A 297 48.34 4.86 -42.59
C CYS A 297 48.48 3.90 -43.78
N VAL A 298 48.50 4.48 -44.97
CA VAL A 298 48.69 3.76 -46.24
C VAL A 298 49.93 4.33 -46.93
N HIS A 299 50.94 3.49 -47.06
CA HIS A 299 52.19 3.80 -47.75
C HIS A 299 52.15 3.19 -49.14
N ARG A 300 52.00 4.02 -50.17
CA ARG A 300 52.01 3.54 -51.56
C ARG A 300 53.29 3.99 -52.24
N HIS A 301 54.10 3.03 -52.67
CA HIS A 301 55.25 3.34 -53.52
C HIS A 301 54.81 4.07 -54.78
N PHE A 302 55.63 5.02 -55.23
CA PHE A 302 55.46 5.57 -56.56
C PHE A 302 55.50 4.45 -57.61
N GLU A 303 54.65 4.55 -58.62
CA GLU A 303 54.61 3.60 -59.74
C GLU A 303 55.35 4.16 -60.97
N GLY A 304 55.82 3.24 -61.81
CA GLY A 304 56.47 3.55 -63.08
C GLY A 304 57.70 4.45 -62.95
N MET A 305 57.75 5.51 -63.77
CA MET A 305 58.94 6.37 -63.88
C MET A 305 59.21 7.18 -62.61
N ALA A 306 58.17 7.59 -61.87
CA ALA A 306 58.33 8.33 -60.62
C ALA A 306 59.07 7.52 -59.55
N ALA A 307 58.88 6.20 -59.54
CA ALA A 307 59.59 5.28 -58.67
C ALA A 307 61.10 5.21 -58.97
N LEU A 308 61.45 5.28 -60.25
CA LEU A 308 62.84 5.28 -60.70
C LEU A 308 63.54 6.60 -60.41
N ASP A 309 62.83 7.72 -60.58
CA ASP A 309 63.36 9.04 -60.21
C ASP A 309 63.59 9.13 -58.71
N CYS A 310 62.70 8.54 -57.90
CA CYS A 310 62.91 8.46 -56.46
C CYS A 310 64.11 7.59 -56.08
N LEU A 311 64.22 6.37 -56.64
CA LEU A 311 65.40 5.50 -56.44
C LEU A 311 66.72 6.24 -56.73
N CYS A 312 66.73 7.05 -57.80
CA CYS A 312 67.88 7.83 -58.20
C CYS A 312 68.15 9.06 -57.32
N SER A 313 67.11 9.60 -56.68
CA SER A 313 67.20 10.74 -55.77
C SER A 313 67.65 10.32 -54.36
N SER A 314 67.19 9.16 -53.87
CA SER A 314 67.61 8.57 -52.59
C SER A 314 69.08 8.13 -52.59
N GLY A 315 69.66 7.93 -53.78
CA GLY A 315 71.06 7.58 -53.95
C GLY A 315 71.39 6.15 -53.50
N MET A 316 72.64 5.74 -53.69
CA MET A 316 73.13 4.43 -53.25
C MET A 316 73.67 4.56 -51.83
N SER A 317 72.86 4.21 -50.83
CA SER A 317 73.28 4.21 -49.42
C SER A 317 74.41 3.19 -49.19
N GLN A 318 75.57 3.64 -48.71
CA GLN A 318 76.75 2.82 -48.41
C GLN A 318 76.91 2.54 -46.91
N THR A 319 75.87 2.78 -46.12
CA THR A 319 75.91 2.70 -44.65
C THR A 319 76.39 1.34 -44.13
N SER A 320 76.12 0.24 -44.86
CA SER A 320 76.56 -1.12 -44.51
C SER A 320 77.98 -1.48 -44.96
N CYS A 321 78.69 -0.59 -45.64
CA CYS A 321 80.03 -0.82 -46.19
C CYS A 321 81.12 -0.08 -45.39
N THR A 322 80.98 -0.01 -44.06
CA THR A 322 81.90 0.74 -43.19
C THR A 322 83.33 0.21 -43.30
N ASN A 323 84.26 1.07 -43.70
CA ASN A 323 85.69 0.77 -43.91
C ASN A 323 86.02 -0.27 -45.00
N GLU A 324 85.08 -0.57 -45.89
CA GLU A 324 85.30 -1.47 -47.02
C GLU A 324 85.58 -0.70 -48.32
N ARG A 325 86.53 -1.21 -49.12
CA ARG A 325 86.91 -0.55 -50.38
C ARG A 325 86.00 -0.99 -51.52
N ILE A 326 84.89 -0.28 -51.68
CA ILE A 326 83.88 -0.56 -52.71
C ILE A 326 84.49 -0.44 -54.12
N PRO A 327 84.24 -1.40 -55.03
CA PRO A 327 84.67 -1.27 -56.42
C PRO A 327 84.02 -0.05 -57.07
N ALA A 328 84.84 0.94 -57.47
CA ALA A 328 84.37 2.20 -58.04
C ALA A 328 83.43 2.05 -59.26
N CYS A 329 83.47 0.90 -59.95
CA CYS A 329 82.58 0.59 -61.07
C CYS A 329 81.10 0.48 -60.66
N VAL A 330 80.80 0.02 -59.44
CA VAL A 330 79.42 -0.20 -58.96
C VAL A 330 78.64 1.12 -58.83
N PRO A 331 79.09 2.10 -58.03
CA PRO A 331 78.40 3.41 -57.95
C PRO A 331 78.47 4.19 -59.27
N LYS A 332 79.52 4.02 -60.09
CA LYS A 332 79.58 4.61 -61.45
C LYS A 332 78.49 4.08 -62.36
N HIS A 333 78.18 2.79 -62.30
CA HIS A 333 77.10 2.19 -63.08
C HIS A 333 75.74 2.68 -62.62
N PHE A 334 75.51 2.78 -61.31
CA PHE A 334 74.29 3.35 -60.73
C PHE A 334 74.05 4.81 -61.18
N MET A 335 75.03 5.70 -60.96
CA MET A 335 74.92 7.11 -61.36
C MET A 335 74.74 7.28 -62.87
N ARG A 336 75.38 6.42 -63.68
CA ARG A 336 75.21 6.45 -65.15
C ARG A 336 73.83 5.95 -65.58
N ALA A 337 73.27 4.97 -64.88
CA ALA A 337 71.90 4.52 -65.09
C ALA A 337 70.90 5.63 -64.73
N CYS A 338 71.06 6.29 -63.58
CA CYS A 338 70.20 7.40 -63.16
C CYS A 338 70.22 8.59 -64.11
N ARG A 339 71.39 8.97 -64.65
CA ARG A 339 71.46 9.99 -65.71
C ARG A 339 70.75 9.58 -66.99
N LEU A 340 70.67 8.29 -67.30
CA LEU A 340 69.94 7.79 -68.46
C LEU A 340 68.43 7.78 -68.20
N ILE A 341 67.99 7.46 -66.98
CA ILE A 341 66.59 7.54 -66.55
C ILE A 341 66.10 8.99 -66.64
N ALA A 342 66.86 9.96 -66.10
CA ALA A 342 66.52 11.39 -66.24
C ALA A 342 66.43 11.85 -67.71
N ARG A 343 67.37 11.40 -68.57
CA ARG A 343 67.30 11.68 -70.02
C ARG A 343 66.15 10.97 -70.73
N ALA A 344 65.64 9.88 -70.17
CA ALA A 344 64.49 9.17 -70.71
C ALA A 344 63.19 9.96 -70.47
N HIS A 345 63.12 10.73 -69.37
CA HIS A 345 61.98 11.59 -69.03
C HIS A 345 61.71 12.68 -70.08
N GLU A 346 62.77 13.25 -70.66
CA GLU A 346 62.68 14.33 -71.66
C GLU A 346 62.72 13.83 -73.12
N ALA A 347 62.86 12.51 -73.34
CA ALA A 347 63.06 11.94 -74.66
C ALA A 347 61.76 11.44 -75.30
N LYS A 348 61.68 11.51 -76.62
CA LYS A 348 60.60 10.87 -77.41
C LYS A 348 60.50 9.36 -77.09
N PRO A 349 59.32 8.72 -77.18
CA PRO A 349 59.07 7.34 -76.68
C PRO A 349 60.10 6.29 -77.13
N LYS A 350 60.42 6.22 -78.43
CA LYS A 350 61.41 5.26 -78.97
C LYS A 350 62.83 5.48 -78.42
N LYS A 351 63.19 6.72 -78.11
CA LYS A 351 64.50 7.10 -77.58
C LYS A 351 64.54 6.90 -76.06
N SER A 352 63.43 7.21 -75.38
CA SER A 352 63.21 6.93 -73.96
C SER A 352 63.37 5.44 -73.66
N GLN A 353 62.67 4.56 -74.41
CA GLN A 353 62.79 3.10 -74.26
C GLN A 353 64.24 2.60 -74.40
N ARG A 354 64.99 3.11 -75.38
CA ARG A 354 66.42 2.78 -75.55
C ARG A 354 67.28 3.23 -74.37
N PHE A 355 66.97 4.38 -73.77
CA PHE A 355 67.67 4.85 -72.58
C PHE A 355 67.36 4.00 -71.35
N LEU A 356 66.10 3.62 -71.15
CA LEU A 356 65.67 2.73 -70.07
C LEU A 356 66.29 1.33 -70.18
N LEU A 357 66.30 0.72 -71.38
CA LEU A 357 67.01 -0.54 -71.65
C LEU A 357 68.51 -0.46 -71.33
N ARG A 358 69.15 0.67 -71.68
CA ARG A 358 70.57 0.87 -71.38
C ARG A 358 70.81 1.09 -69.89
N ALA A 359 69.91 1.79 -69.20
CA ALA A 359 69.93 1.97 -67.76
C ALA A 359 69.80 0.62 -67.05
N LYS A 360 68.82 -0.22 -67.42
CA LYS A 360 68.62 -1.59 -66.88
C LYS A 360 69.89 -2.41 -66.98
N ASN A 361 70.46 -2.46 -68.19
CA ASN A 361 71.71 -3.18 -68.43
C ASN A 361 72.89 -2.70 -67.57
N LEU A 362 72.95 -1.40 -67.25
CA LEU A 362 73.99 -0.86 -66.37
C LEU A 362 73.74 -1.25 -64.90
N LEU A 363 72.49 -1.20 -64.45
CA LEU A 363 72.12 -1.62 -63.09
C LEU A 363 72.41 -3.11 -62.87
N THR A 364 71.98 -3.99 -63.78
CA THR A 364 72.27 -5.44 -63.72
C THR A 364 73.77 -5.74 -63.74
N LYS A 365 74.55 -4.99 -64.55
CA LYS A 365 76.02 -5.10 -64.55
C LYS A 365 76.61 -4.67 -63.21
N GLY A 366 76.12 -3.57 -62.64
CA GLY A 366 76.51 -3.10 -61.31
C GLY A 366 76.27 -4.16 -60.24
N SER A 367 75.08 -4.77 -60.20
CA SER A 367 74.71 -5.80 -59.22
C SER A 367 75.62 -7.03 -59.32
N ARG A 368 75.80 -7.56 -60.54
CA ARG A 368 76.72 -8.68 -60.79
C ARG A 368 78.16 -8.38 -60.35
N LEU A 369 78.62 -7.14 -60.51
CA LEU A 369 79.94 -6.72 -60.07
C LEU A 369 80.06 -6.66 -58.55
N ALA A 370 79.04 -6.18 -57.85
CA ALA A 370 78.98 -6.20 -56.38
C ALA A 370 79.01 -7.65 -55.85
N GLN A 371 78.16 -8.54 -56.38
CA GLN A 371 78.15 -9.96 -56.00
C GLN A 371 79.46 -10.69 -56.35
N ARG A 372 80.11 -10.32 -57.45
CA ARG A 372 81.43 -10.87 -57.81
C ARG A 372 82.53 -10.39 -56.86
N ALA A 373 82.44 -9.17 -56.36
CA ALA A 373 83.36 -8.65 -55.35
C ALA A 373 83.20 -9.40 -54.01
N ASN A 374 81.96 -9.70 -53.62
CA ASN A 374 81.64 -10.55 -52.46
C ASN A 374 82.23 -11.96 -52.58
N ARG A 375 81.96 -12.65 -53.70
CA ARG A 375 82.51 -13.99 -53.98
C ARG A 375 84.04 -14.04 -54.01
N ARG A 376 84.69 -12.89 -54.20
CA ARG A 376 86.15 -12.73 -54.17
C ARG A 376 86.68 -12.24 -52.82
N GLY A 377 85.82 -12.14 -51.80
CA GLY A 377 86.16 -11.68 -50.45
C GLY A 377 86.61 -10.22 -50.39
N ARG A 378 86.27 -9.37 -51.37
CA ARG A 378 86.70 -7.96 -51.42
C ARG A 378 85.80 -7.02 -50.64
N ILE A 379 84.56 -7.43 -50.44
CA ILE A 379 83.53 -6.77 -49.64
C ILE A 379 82.77 -7.85 -48.87
N SER A 380 82.17 -7.48 -47.74
CA SER A 380 81.34 -8.37 -46.94
C SER A 380 80.06 -8.77 -47.67
N THR A 381 79.44 -9.84 -47.20
CA THR A 381 78.13 -10.30 -47.68
C THR A 381 77.05 -9.25 -47.45
N THR A 382 77.11 -8.54 -46.32
CA THR A 382 76.19 -7.44 -45.96
C THR A 382 76.40 -6.22 -46.85
N CYS A 383 77.64 -5.77 -47.05
CA CYS A 383 77.94 -4.66 -47.97
C CYS A 383 77.54 -5.00 -49.41
N ALA A 384 77.82 -6.22 -49.87
CA ALA A 384 77.45 -6.65 -51.21
C ALA A 384 75.93 -6.70 -51.43
N ALA A 385 75.18 -7.18 -50.43
CA ALA A 385 73.72 -7.20 -50.47
C ALA A 385 73.14 -5.78 -50.47
N SER A 386 73.67 -4.87 -49.63
CA SER A 386 73.26 -3.46 -49.62
C SER A 386 73.57 -2.73 -50.93
N LEU A 387 74.63 -3.10 -51.63
CA LEU A 387 74.95 -2.54 -52.95
C LEU A 387 74.11 -3.15 -54.08
N SER A 388 73.82 -4.46 -54.05
CA SER A 388 73.05 -5.12 -55.11
C SER A 388 71.55 -4.86 -55.01
N ALA A 389 70.99 -4.68 -53.81
CA ALA A 389 69.56 -4.46 -53.61
C ALA A 389 68.96 -3.28 -54.42
N PRO A 390 69.47 -2.03 -54.34
CA PRO A 390 68.93 -0.91 -55.12
C PRO A 390 69.20 -1.06 -56.63
N LEU A 391 70.23 -1.83 -57.01
CA LEU A 391 70.55 -2.11 -58.42
C LEU A 391 69.58 -3.12 -59.02
N ASP A 392 69.24 -4.17 -58.27
CA ASP A 392 68.31 -5.21 -58.70
C ASP A 392 66.86 -4.70 -58.69
N ASP A 393 66.46 -3.91 -57.68
CA ASP A 393 65.14 -3.24 -57.63
C ASP A 393 64.95 -2.28 -58.82
N GLY A 394 65.90 -1.37 -59.06
CA GLY A 394 65.83 -0.47 -60.21
C GLY A 394 65.86 -1.19 -61.56
N ALA A 395 66.58 -2.30 -61.67
CA ALA A 395 66.57 -3.12 -62.88
C ALA A 395 65.22 -3.81 -63.10
N GLY A 396 64.59 -4.33 -62.03
CA GLY A 396 63.26 -4.93 -62.07
C GLY A 396 62.17 -3.93 -62.42
N ARG A 397 62.19 -2.72 -61.85
CA ARG A 397 61.26 -1.64 -62.19
C ARG A 397 61.39 -1.20 -63.65
N LEU A 398 62.61 -1.12 -64.18
CA LEU A 398 62.87 -0.83 -65.60
C LEU A 398 62.41 -1.96 -66.54
N GLU A 399 62.44 -3.20 -66.08
CA GLU A 399 61.93 -4.36 -66.82
C GLU A 399 60.41 -4.30 -66.97
N ALA A 400 59.69 -3.87 -65.92
CA ALA A 400 58.25 -3.67 -65.99
C ALA A 400 57.83 -2.53 -66.94
N LEU A 401 58.68 -1.53 -67.16
CA LEU A 401 58.40 -0.37 -68.03
C LEU A 401 58.83 -0.55 -69.49
N VAL A 402 59.68 -1.54 -69.75
CA VAL A 402 60.20 -1.82 -71.08
C VAL A 402 60.01 -3.30 -71.36
N PRO A 403 58.81 -3.69 -71.86
CA PRO A 403 58.55 -5.08 -72.25
C PRO A 403 59.47 -5.54 -73.39
#